data_AF-A0A8J2T8D5-F1
#
_entry.id   AF-A0A8J2T8D5-F1
#
_cell.length_a   1.000
_cell.length_b   1.000
_cell.length_c   1.000
_cell.angle_alpha   90.00
_cell.angle_beta   90.00
_cell.angle_gamma   90.00
#
_symmetry.space_group_name_H-M   'P 1'
#
loop_
_entity.id
_entity.type
_entity.pdbx_description
1 polymer ?
#
loop_
_entity_poly.entity_id
_entity_poly.type
_entity_poly.pdbx_seq_one_letter_code
_entity_poly.pdbx_strand_id
1 'polypeptide(L)'
;MEEHQHPINDFASLDAISLEGPSPLTEYGFLGEPSIMTLEANSSELKSKRDSSNLCEEDLKQIKRAQNRAAQRAFRERKEARLRALEQDLQQSEQHRKALAQELEELRKENLELSSKEKLMLEDEALQTLESDGTTFSFPAEYENHHHELLHQTRQYHDNFMKEQRSYYDESGRQILTISATWDYLHRLSEKQDLNIPVVLKQLEGKEVCHGFGAAYPRVVIDHIVQQQSSQINDHV
;
A
#
# COMPACT_ATOMS: atom_id res chain seq x y z
N MET A 1 43.53 -10.46 -4.88
CA MET A 1 42.73 -10.42 -3.64
C MET A 1 41.94 -9.13 -3.69
N GLU A 2 40.80 -9.17 -4.36
CA GLU A 2 39.83 -8.07 -4.40
C GLU A 2 38.49 -8.72 -4.06
N GLU A 3 37.94 -8.34 -2.90
CA GLU A 3 36.68 -8.87 -2.40
C GLU A 3 35.51 -8.10 -3.02
N HIS A 4 34.54 -8.86 -3.52
CA HIS A 4 33.30 -8.37 -4.08
C HIS A 4 32.32 -7.98 -2.96
N GLN A 5 31.97 -6.70 -2.90
CA GLN A 5 30.86 -6.22 -2.06
C GLN A 5 29.55 -6.33 -2.86
N HIS A 6 28.61 -7.16 -2.37
CA HIS A 6 27.25 -7.24 -2.89
C HIS A 6 26.39 -6.04 -2.43
N PRO A 7 25.42 -5.56 -3.25
CA PRO A 7 24.45 -4.57 -2.81
C PRO A 7 23.39 -5.23 -1.91
N ILE A 8 23.19 -4.66 -0.72
CA ILE A 8 22.18 -5.08 0.25
C ILE A 8 20.83 -4.48 -0.20
N ASN A 9 19.84 -5.35 -0.37
CA ASN A 9 18.44 -5.00 -0.67
C ASN A 9 17.76 -4.39 0.56
N ASP A 10 17.50 -3.08 0.54
CA ASP A 10 16.64 -2.38 1.50
C ASP A 10 15.14 -2.53 1.13
N PHE A 11 14.58 -3.73 1.25
CA PHE A 11 13.14 -3.95 1.11
C PHE A 11 12.49 -4.73 2.26
N ALA A 12 13.20 -4.95 3.37
CA ALA A 12 12.66 -5.62 4.54
C ALA A 12 12.49 -4.64 5.72
N SER A 13 11.58 -3.67 5.58
CA SER A 13 11.04 -2.93 6.71
C SER A 13 9.63 -2.43 6.39
N LEU A 14 8.69 -3.37 6.36
CA LEU A 14 7.25 -3.11 6.39
C LEU A 14 6.66 -4.06 7.43
N ASP A 15 6.99 -3.80 8.70
CA ASP A 15 6.26 -4.39 9.82
C ASP A 15 4.91 -3.69 9.95
N ALA A 16 3.87 -4.44 9.58
CA ALA A 16 2.53 -4.47 10.15
C ALA A 16 2.01 -3.17 10.79
N ILE A 17 1.28 -2.38 10.00
CA ILE A 17 0.33 -1.41 10.54
C ILE A 17 -0.80 -2.20 11.23
N SER A 18 -0.70 -2.37 12.55
CA SER A 18 -1.82 -2.78 13.39
C SER A 18 -2.83 -1.63 13.45
N LEU A 19 -3.86 -1.69 12.61
CA LEU A 19 -5.10 -0.93 12.82
C LEU A 19 -5.84 -1.52 14.02
N GLU A 20 -5.56 -1.02 15.22
CA GLU A 20 -6.48 -1.13 16.35
C GLU A 20 -6.95 0.26 16.76
N GLY A 21 -7.93 0.77 16.02
CA GLY A 21 -8.81 1.81 16.53
C GLY A 21 -9.85 1.18 17.47
N PRO A 22 -10.14 1.74 18.65
CA PRO A 22 -11.19 1.22 19.51
C PRO A 22 -12.55 1.38 18.82
N SER A 23 -13.28 0.27 18.69
CA SER A 23 -14.64 0.24 18.14
C SER A 23 -15.61 1.12 18.95
N PRO A 24 -16.57 1.80 18.29
CA PRO A 24 -17.45 2.77 18.92
C PRO A 24 -18.66 2.07 19.55
N LEU A 25 -18.46 1.18 20.53
CA LEU A 25 -19.55 0.57 21.29
C LEU A 25 -19.12 0.22 22.73
N THR A 26 -18.59 1.19 23.47
CA THR A 26 -18.53 1.11 24.95
C THR A 26 -19.01 2.40 25.59
N GLU A 27 -19.89 3.11 24.89
CA GLU A 27 -20.81 4.06 25.49
C GLU A 27 -21.96 3.24 26.10
N TYR A 28 -22.25 3.47 27.39
CA TYR A 28 -23.25 2.81 28.24
C TYR A 28 -22.87 1.46 28.89
N GLY A 29 -22.57 1.52 30.19
CA GLY A 29 -22.39 0.34 31.02
C GLY A 29 -21.92 0.63 32.45
N PHE A 30 -22.69 1.43 33.19
CA PHE A 30 -22.62 1.45 34.66
C PHE A 30 -23.02 0.05 35.17
N LEU A 31 -22.04 -0.79 35.52
CA LEU A 31 -22.13 -1.79 36.60
C LEU A 31 -20.71 -2.06 37.08
N GLY A 32 -20.49 -1.84 38.38
CA GLY A 32 -19.18 -1.98 39.00
C GLY A 32 -18.69 -3.43 39.02
N GLU A 33 -17.43 -3.60 38.62
CA GLU A 33 -16.61 -4.74 39.04
C GLU A 33 -15.32 -4.22 39.70
N PRO A 34 -14.93 -4.74 40.87
CA PRO A 34 -13.70 -4.36 41.52
C PRO A 34 -12.54 -5.04 40.79
N SER A 35 -11.83 -4.28 39.95
CA SER A 35 -10.58 -4.76 39.35
C SER A 35 -9.55 -5.02 40.45
N ILE A 36 -9.21 -6.29 40.66
CA ILE A 36 -8.16 -6.76 41.54
C ILE A 36 -6.83 -6.17 41.05
N MET A 37 -6.27 -5.21 41.79
CA MET A 37 -4.89 -4.78 41.59
C MET A 37 -3.95 -5.92 41.95
N THR A 38 -3.29 -6.50 40.95
CA THR A 38 -2.08 -7.31 41.11
C THR A 38 -1.00 -6.45 41.78
N LEU A 39 -0.71 -6.76 43.04
CA LEU A 39 0.40 -6.22 43.81
C LEU A 39 1.71 -6.83 43.30
N GLU A 40 2.28 -6.27 42.24
CA GLU A 40 3.72 -6.38 42.00
C GLU A 40 4.39 -5.08 42.47
N ALA A 41 4.67 -5.04 43.77
CA ALA A 41 5.57 -4.07 44.36
C ALA A 41 6.76 -4.85 44.94
N ASN A 42 7.95 -4.53 44.43
CA ASN A 42 9.26 -5.01 44.89
C ASN A 42 9.29 -5.28 46.40
N SER A 43 9.45 -6.56 46.77
CA SER A 43 9.44 -7.05 48.15
C SER A 43 10.76 -6.85 48.92
N SER A 44 11.62 -5.92 48.50
CA SER A 44 13.03 -5.91 48.90
C SER A 44 13.47 -4.82 49.88
N GLU A 45 12.59 -4.06 50.55
CA GLU A 45 13.03 -3.02 51.51
C GLU A 45 12.26 -2.88 52.83
N LEU A 46 11.45 -3.87 53.25
CA LEU A 46 10.80 -3.84 54.58
C LEU A 46 10.97 -5.15 55.36
N LYS A 47 12.18 -5.72 55.34
CA LYS A 47 12.61 -6.74 56.32
C LYS A 47 13.62 -6.15 57.29
N SER A 48 13.16 -5.29 58.19
CA SER A 48 13.91 -4.98 59.40
C SER A 48 12.96 -4.94 60.60
N LYS A 49 13.23 -5.86 61.53
CA LYS A 49 12.71 -6.00 62.90
C LYS A 49 11.29 -6.57 63.05
N ARG A 50 11.29 -7.90 63.12
CA ARG A 50 10.40 -8.73 63.92
C ARG A 50 10.43 -8.25 65.38
N ASP A 51 9.45 -7.43 65.78
CA ASP A 51 8.97 -7.33 67.16
C ASP A 51 7.45 -7.53 67.11
N SER A 52 7.08 -8.81 67.01
CA SER A 52 5.74 -9.30 66.73
C SER A 52 5.09 -9.82 68.00
N SER A 53 4.82 -8.93 68.95
CA SER A 53 3.93 -9.27 70.07
C SER A 53 3.29 -7.99 70.61
N ASN A 54 2.08 -7.72 70.10
CA ASN A 54 1.13 -6.67 70.48
C ASN A 54 1.36 -5.26 69.92
N LEU A 55 1.33 -5.11 68.58
CA LEU A 55 0.83 -3.86 68.01
C LEU A 55 -0.65 -3.75 68.39
N CYS A 56 -1.03 -2.67 69.07
CA CYS A 56 -2.41 -2.44 69.48
C CYS A 56 -3.29 -2.41 68.21
N GLU A 57 -4.54 -2.89 68.29
CA GLU A 57 -5.47 -2.86 67.15
C GLU A 57 -5.59 -1.45 66.54
N GLU A 58 -5.37 -0.42 67.36
CA GLU A 58 -5.32 0.98 66.96
C GLU A 58 -4.10 1.34 66.10
N ASP A 59 -2.92 0.77 66.33
CA ASP A 59 -1.72 1.03 65.53
C ASP A 59 -1.88 0.48 64.11
N LEU A 60 -2.50 -0.70 63.97
CA LEU A 60 -2.82 -1.29 62.66
C LEU A 60 -3.84 -0.44 61.90
N LYS A 61 -4.84 0.13 62.59
CA LYS A 61 -5.79 1.08 61.98
C LYS A 61 -5.09 2.36 61.52
N GLN A 62 -4.15 2.88 62.30
CA GLN A 62 -3.38 4.07 61.93
C GLN A 62 -2.48 3.83 60.70
N ILE A 63 -1.80 2.68 60.63
CA ILE A 63 -0.99 2.29 59.47
C ILE A 63 -1.85 2.17 58.21
N LYS A 64 -3.00 1.49 58.27
CA LYS A 64 -3.95 1.39 57.15
C LYS A 64 -4.47 2.75 56.69
N ARG A 65 -4.79 3.66 57.63
CA ARG A 65 -5.22 5.03 57.29
C ARG A 65 -4.09 5.82 56.62
N ALA A 66 -2.85 5.68 57.10
CA ALA A 66 -1.69 6.34 56.49
C ALA A 66 -1.42 5.82 55.08
N GLN A 67 -1.51 4.49 54.86
CA GLN A 67 -1.35 3.87 53.56
C GLN A 67 -2.44 4.32 52.58
N ASN A 68 -3.72 4.35 52.99
CA ASN A 68 -4.81 4.84 52.14
C ASN A 68 -4.64 6.31 51.79
N ARG A 69 -4.19 7.15 52.72
CA ARG A 69 -3.85 8.55 52.42
C ARG A 69 -2.70 8.64 51.42
N ALA A 70 -1.66 7.82 51.55
CA ALA A 70 -0.55 7.79 50.60
C ALA A 70 -0.99 7.30 49.22
N ALA A 71 -1.77 6.22 49.14
CA ALA A 71 -2.33 5.70 47.91
C ALA A 71 -3.24 6.71 47.21
N GLN A 72 -4.08 7.44 47.97
CA GLN A 72 -4.94 8.49 47.43
C GLN A 72 -4.14 9.67 46.87
N ARG A 73 -3.05 10.07 47.54
CA ARG A 73 -2.13 11.10 47.03
C ARG A 73 -1.45 10.64 45.75
N ALA A 74 -0.90 9.43 45.73
CA ALA A 74 -0.28 8.86 44.53
C ALA A 74 -1.27 8.74 43.37
N PHE A 75 -2.54 8.39 43.64
CA PHE A 75 -3.58 8.34 42.62
C PHE A 75 -3.89 9.74 42.06
N ARG A 76 -4.02 10.75 42.92
CA ARG A 76 -4.23 12.15 42.49
C ARG A 76 -3.06 12.65 41.68
N GLU A 77 -1.84 12.42 42.15
CA GLU A 77 -0.61 12.81 41.47
C GLU A 77 -0.48 12.16 40.09
N ARG A 78 -0.75 10.85 39.96
CA ARG A 78 -0.77 10.17 38.65
C ARG A 78 -1.84 10.74 37.72
N LYS A 79 -3.02 11.08 38.26
CA LYS A 79 -4.10 11.68 37.46
C LYS A 79 -3.73 13.09 36.99
N GLU A 80 -3.17 13.91 37.86
CA GLU A 80 -2.68 15.26 37.55
C GLU A 80 -1.51 15.22 36.55
N ALA A 81 -0.58 14.27 36.70
CA ALA A 81 0.50 14.05 35.76
C ALA A 81 -0.01 13.65 34.37
N ARG A 82 -1.01 12.75 34.29
CA ARG A 82 -1.64 12.35 33.02
C ARG A 82 -2.39 13.52 32.37
N LEU A 83 -3.12 14.31 33.16
CA LEU A 83 -3.80 15.50 32.65
C LEU A 83 -2.79 16.50 32.07
N ARG A 84 -1.71 16.79 32.80
CA ARG A 84 -0.64 17.67 32.33
C ARG A 84 0.03 17.13 31.06
N ALA A 85 0.29 15.83 30.97
CA ALA A 85 0.84 15.21 29.77
C ALA A 85 -0.10 15.39 28.56
N LEU A 86 -1.40 15.15 28.74
CA LEU A 86 -2.40 15.35 27.68
C LEU A 86 -2.50 16.82 27.23
N GLU A 87 -2.46 17.76 28.18
CA GLU A 87 -2.43 19.19 27.88
C GLU A 87 -1.18 19.56 27.06
N GLN A 88 -0.02 18.99 27.41
CA GLN A 88 1.22 19.19 26.69
C GLN A 88 1.17 18.60 25.27
N ASP A 89 0.68 17.37 25.12
CA ASP A 89 0.53 16.71 23.82
C ASP A 89 -0.41 17.50 22.90
N LEU A 90 -1.52 17.99 23.45
CA LEU A 90 -2.45 18.84 22.72
C LEU A 90 -1.77 20.14 22.27
N GLN A 91 -1.01 20.77 23.16
CA GLN A 91 -0.27 21.99 22.83
C GLN A 91 0.78 21.74 21.75
N GLN A 92 1.51 20.63 21.80
CA GLN A 92 2.48 20.23 20.77
C GLN A 92 1.79 19.98 19.43
N SER A 93 0.68 19.25 19.42
CA SER A 93 -0.11 19.00 18.20
C SER A 93 -0.60 20.31 17.57
N GLU A 94 -1.10 21.25 18.38
CA GLU A 94 -1.52 22.57 17.89
C GLU A 94 -0.35 23.39 17.34
N GLN A 95 0.82 23.32 17.96
CA GLN A 95 2.04 23.97 17.47
C GLN A 95 2.48 23.37 16.14
N HIS A 96 2.52 22.05 16.02
CA HIS A 96 2.89 21.36 14.78
C HIS A 96 1.90 21.69 13.65
N ARG A 97 0.60 21.70 13.94
CA ARG A 97 -0.43 22.09 12.98
C ARG A 97 -0.23 23.53 12.48
N LYS A 98 0.13 24.46 13.36
CA LYS A 98 0.43 25.85 12.99
C LYS A 98 1.69 25.96 12.15
N ALA A 99 2.76 25.25 12.50
CA ALA A 99 4.00 25.25 11.74
C ALA A 99 3.79 24.72 10.31
N LEU A 100 3.10 23.58 10.17
CA LEU A 100 2.76 23.02 8.86
C LEU A 100 1.86 23.95 8.03
N ALA A 101 0.92 24.64 8.67
CA ALA A 101 0.08 25.60 7.97
C ALA A 101 0.89 26.78 7.41
N GLN A 102 1.90 27.25 8.14
CA GLN A 102 2.82 28.30 7.68
C GLN A 102 3.67 27.82 6.51
N GLU A 103 4.23 26.62 6.59
CA GLU A 103 5.02 26.02 5.50
C GLU A 103 4.18 25.84 4.23
N LEU A 104 2.92 25.39 4.36
CA LEU A 104 2.00 25.30 3.23
C LEU A 104 1.66 26.66 2.62
N GLU A 105 1.54 27.71 3.43
CA GLU A 105 1.32 29.07 2.93
C GLU A 105 2.54 29.58 2.17
N GLU A 106 3.75 29.33 2.70
CA GLU A 106 5.02 29.69 2.07
C GLU A 106 5.20 28.96 0.73
N LEU A 107 5.02 27.64 0.70
CA LEU A 107 5.09 26.86 -0.55
C LEU A 107 4.04 27.28 -1.57
N ARG A 108 2.83 27.65 -1.14
CA ARG A 108 1.81 28.19 -2.06
C ARG A 108 2.23 29.52 -2.65
N LYS A 109 2.84 30.39 -1.84
CA LYS A 109 3.36 31.67 -2.30
C LYS A 109 4.50 31.47 -3.30
N GLU A 110 5.45 30.57 -3.00
CA GLU A 110 6.55 30.23 -3.91
C GLU A 110 6.04 29.65 -5.23
N ASN A 111 5.10 28.70 -5.19
CA ASN A 111 4.48 28.15 -6.39
C ASN A 111 3.76 29.23 -7.22
N LEU A 112 3.08 30.17 -6.57
CA LEU A 112 2.45 31.29 -7.25
C LEU A 112 3.49 32.21 -7.91
N GLU A 113 4.60 32.50 -7.23
CA GLU A 113 5.69 33.30 -7.78
C GLU A 113 6.38 32.61 -8.95
N LEU A 114 6.65 31.30 -8.85
CA LEU A 114 7.20 30.51 -9.95
C LEU A 114 6.25 30.46 -11.15
N SER A 115 4.98 30.15 -10.92
CA SER A 115 3.97 30.16 -11.98
C SER A 115 3.83 31.53 -12.64
N SER A 116 3.93 32.62 -11.87
CA SER A 116 3.95 33.97 -12.42
C SER A 116 5.21 34.24 -13.26
N LYS A 117 6.39 33.78 -12.82
CA LYS A 117 7.64 33.91 -13.57
C LYS A 117 7.59 33.11 -14.88
N GLU A 118 7.09 31.88 -14.83
CA GLU A 118 6.88 31.04 -16.00
C GLU A 118 5.95 31.72 -17.00
N LYS A 119 4.82 32.28 -16.53
CA LYS A 119 3.89 33.00 -17.38
C LYS A 119 4.55 34.21 -18.07
N LEU A 120 5.34 34.99 -17.32
CA LEU A 120 6.06 36.12 -17.90
C LEU A 120 7.11 35.68 -18.91
N MET A 121 7.83 34.59 -18.65
CA MET A 121 8.81 34.03 -19.58
C MET A 121 8.15 33.53 -20.87
N LEU A 122 6.98 32.88 -20.76
CA LEU A 122 6.18 32.45 -21.91
C LEU A 122 5.64 33.65 -22.70
N GLU A 123 5.26 34.75 -22.04
CA GLU A 123 4.81 35.97 -22.71
C GLU A 123 5.97 36.67 -23.45
N ASP A 124 7.16 36.72 -22.85
CA ASP A 124 8.39 37.20 -23.50
C ASP A 124 8.83 36.29 -24.67
N GLU A 125 8.73 34.97 -24.52
CA GLU A 125 9.03 33.99 -25.58
C GLU A 125 8.02 34.12 -26.73
N ALA A 126 6.73 34.30 -26.43
CA ALA A 126 5.70 34.56 -27.44
C ALA A 126 5.95 35.87 -28.20
N LEU A 127 6.43 36.93 -27.52
CA LEU A 127 6.81 38.19 -28.17
C LEU A 127 8.05 38.03 -29.07
N GLN A 128 9.05 37.25 -28.64
CA GLN A 128 10.24 36.93 -29.46
C GLN A 128 9.89 36.05 -30.68
N THR A 129 8.89 35.17 -30.55
CA THR A 129 8.41 34.33 -31.65
C THR A 129 7.64 35.13 -32.71
N LEU A 130 7.05 36.29 -32.36
CA LEU A 130 6.35 37.16 -33.31
C LEU A 130 7.30 38.03 -34.17
N GLU A 131 8.56 38.20 -33.77
CA GLU A 131 9.60 38.87 -34.57
C GLU A 131 10.37 37.91 -35.50
N SER A 132 10.19 36.59 -35.36
CA SER A 132 10.79 35.57 -36.22
C SER A 132 9.76 34.99 -37.18
N ASP A 133 9.94 35.29 -38.47
CA ASP A 133 9.08 34.84 -39.57
C ASP A 133 8.70 33.35 -39.50
N GLY A 134 7.40 33.08 -39.63
CA GLY A 134 6.91 31.80 -40.14
C GLY A 134 6.36 30.84 -39.08
N THR A 135 5.03 30.80 -39.03
CA THR A 135 4.17 29.80 -38.38
C THR A 135 4.71 28.36 -38.46
N THR A 136 5.51 27.95 -37.49
CA THR A 136 5.76 26.54 -37.17
C THR A 136 5.49 26.36 -35.69
N PHE A 137 4.30 25.85 -35.39
CA PHE A 137 3.92 25.39 -34.05
C PHE A 137 4.87 24.24 -33.65
N SER A 138 5.87 24.53 -32.83
CA SER A 138 6.76 23.53 -32.25
C SER A 138 6.25 23.19 -30.86
N PHE A 139 5.90 21.91 -30.64
CA PHE A 139 5.66 21.40 -29.30
C PHE A 139 6.92 21.57 -28.44
N PRO A 140 6.80 21.85 -27.12
CA PRO A 140 7.94 21.93 -26.22
C PRO A 140 8.75 20.62 -26.21
N ALA A 141 9.87 20.60 -26.92
CA ALA A 141 10.69 19.40 -27.15
C ALA A 141 11.35 18.86 -25.86
N GLU A 142 11.42 19.66 -24.79
CA GLU A 142 12.09 19.25 -23.55
C GLU A 142 11.30 18.23 -22.74
N TYR A 143 9.96 18.17 -22.89
CA TYR A 143 9.15 17.17 -22.20
C TYR A 143 9.14 15.81 -22.92
N GLU A 144 9.46 15.78 -24.21
CA GLU A 144 9.32 14.55 -25.01
C GLU A 144 10.58 13.68 -24.93
N ASN A 145 11.78 14.27 -24.83
CA ASN A 145 13.04 13.52 -24.88
C ASN A 145 13.32 12.67 -23.62
N HIS A 146 13.06 13.19 -22.42
CA HIS A 146 13.28 12.43 -21.18
C HIS A 146 12.25 11.31 -20.99
N HIS A 147 11.01 11.53 -21.43
CA HIS A 147 9.99 10.49 -21.42
C HIS A 147 10.19 9.46 -22.54
N HIS A 148 10.75 9.84 -23.69
CA HIS A 148 11.02 8.91 -24.78
C HIS A 148 11.95 7.78 -24.34
N GLU A 149 13.03 8.11 -23.63
CA GLU A 149 14.02 7.10 -23.21
C GLU A 149 13.44 6.13 -22.19
N LEU A 150 12.69 6.62 -21.20
CA LEU A 150 12.00 5.78 -20.23
C LEU A 150 10.93 4.88 -20.89
N LEU A 151 10.16 5.44 -21.83
CA LEU A 151 9.13 4.71 -22.56
C LEU A 151 9.74 3.67 -23.51
N HIS A 152 10.83 3.99 -24.22
CA HIS A 152 11.56 3.04 -25.06
C HIS A 152 12.19 1.94 -24.25
N GLN A 153 12.80 2.25 -23.11
CA GLN A 153 13.39 1.26 -22.24
C GLN A 153 12.31 0.31 -21.70
N THR A 154 11.20 0.83 -21.18
CA THR A 154 10.07 0.03 -20.69
C THR A 154 9.47 -0.84 -21.81
N ARG A 155 9.32 -0.29 -23.01
CA ARG A 155 8.83 -1.03 -24.18
C ARG A 155 9.78 -2.14 -24.60
N GLN A 156 11.08 -1.87 -24.64
CA GLN A 156 12.09 -2.88 -24.98
C GLN A 156 12.14 -4.01 -23.94
N TYR A 157 12.05 -3.68 -22.65
CA TYR A 157 11.95 -4.70 -21.60
C TYR A 157 10.68 -5.54 -21.74
N HIS A 158 9.53 -4.92 -21.99
CA HIS A 158 8.28 -5.63 -22.22
C HIS A 158 8.34 -6.52 -23.47
N ASP A 159 8.84 -6.01 -24.59
CA ASP A 159 8.95 -6.76 -25.84
C ASP A 159 9.93 -7.93 -25.73
N ASN A 160 11.05 -7.76 -25.02
CA ASN A 160 12.02 -8.83 -24.77
C ASN A 160 11.44 -9.90 -23.82
N PHE A 161 10.79 -9.49 -22.74
CA PHE A 161 10.12 -10.39 -21.80
C PHE A 161 9.01 -11.21 -22.50
N MET A 162 8.20 -10.56 -23.34
CA MET A 162 7.14 -11.23 -24.10
C MET A 162 7.69 -12.16 -25.19
N LYS A 163 8.86 -11.86 -25.78
CA LYS A 163 9.52 -12.76 -26.76
C LYS A 163 10.11 -14.01 -26.12
N GLU A 164 10.63 -13.88 -24.89
CA GLU A 164 11.25 -14.97 -24.13
C GLU A 164 10.21 -15.87 -23.47
N GLN A 165 9.10 -15.31 -22.98
CA GLN A 165 7.98 -16.03 -22.34
C GLN A 165 6.86 -16.39 -23.32
N ARG A 166 7.19 -16.91 -24.50
CA ARG A 166 6.18 -17.28 -25.52
C ARG A 166 5.28 -18.47 -25.13
N SER A 167 5.63 -19.18 -24.07
CA SER A 167 4.83 -20.31 -23.55
C SER A 167 4.51 -20.08 -22.09
N TYR A 168 3.25 -19.74 -21.82
CA TYR A 168 2.72 -19.69 -20.47
C TYR A 168 2.20 -21.09 -20.08
N TYR A 169 2.31 -21.42 -18.80
CA TYR A 169 1.80 -22.66 -18.24
C TYR A 169 0.87 -22.35 -17.08
N ASP A 170 -0.23 -23.10 -17.01
CA ASP A 170 -1.16 -23.14 -15.88
C ASP A 170 -0.51 -23.81 -14.65
N GLU A 171 -1.10 -23.67 -13.47
CA GLU A 171 -0.68 -24.34 -12.23
C GLU A 171 -0.63 -25.87 -12.40
N SER A 172 -1.43 -26.40 -13.33
CA SER A 172 -1.47 -27.82 -13.71
C SER A 172 -0.39 -28.23 -14.73
N GLY A 173 0.53 -27.33 -15.11
CA GLY A 173 1.57 -27.57 -16.12
C GLY A 173 1.05 -27.60 -17.57
N ARG A 174 -0.18 -27.16 -17.82
CA ARG A 174 -0.79 -27.14 -19.17
C ARG A 174 -0.41 -25.86 -19.89
N GLN A 175 -0.09 -25.95 -21.18
CA GLN A 175 0.20 -24.78 -22.00
C GLN A 175 -1.05 -23.90 -22.16
N ILE A 176 -0.93 -22.63 -21.82
CA ILE A 176 -1.99 -21.62 -22.00
C ILE A 176 -1.54 -20.56 -23.01
N LEU A 177 -2.50 -20.01 -23.74
CA LEU A 177 -2.30 -19.02 -24.78
C LEU A 177 -3.03 -17.73 -24.36
N THR A 178 -2.33 -16.60 -24.43
CA THR A 178 -2.96 -15.29 -24.23
C THR A 178 -4.00 -15.02 -25.31
N ILE A 179 -4.87 -14.03 -25.12
CA ILE A 179 -5.92 -13.68 -26.10
C ILE A 179 -5.31 -13.47 -27.51
N SER A 180 -4.24 -12.68 -27.61
CA SER A 180 -3.56 -12.43 -28.89
C SER A 180 -2.94 -13.70 -29.48
N ALA A 181 -2.27 -14.51 -28.65
CA ALA A 181 -1.67 -15.77 -29.11
C ALA A 181 -2.72 -16.81 -29.53
N THR A 182 -3.90 -16.79 -28.91
CA THR A 182 -5.04 -17.64 -29.26
C THR A 182 -5.57 -17.29 -30.65
N TRP A 183 -5.68 -15.99 -30.96
CA TRP A 183 -6.10 -15.53 -32.27
C TRP A 183 -5.11 -15.95 -33.37
N ASP A 184 -3.81 -15.74 -33.15
CA ASP A 184 -2.75 -16.19 -34.05
C ASP A 184 -2.75 -17.71 -34.26
N TYR A 185 -3.05 -18.47 -33.20
CA TYR A 185 -3.14 -19.92 -33.26
C TYR A 185 -4.32 -20.39 -34.10
N LEU A 186 -5.51 -19.83 -33.86
CA LEU A 186 -6.71 -20.13 -34.63
C LEU A 186 -6.57 -19.74 -36.11
N HIS A 187 -5.92 -18.60 -36.39
CA HIS A 187 -5.67 -18.16 -37.76
C HIS A 187 -4.78 -19.17 -38.52
N ARG A 188 -3.68 -19.64 -37.91
CA ARG A 188 -2.82 -20.68 -38.50
C ARG A 188 -3.53 -22.03 -38.68
N LEU A 189 -4.51 -22.34 -37.84
CA LEU A 189 -5.32 -23.54 -37.99
C LEU A 189 -6.35 -23.39 -39.13
N SER A 190 -6.91 -22.19 -39.31
CA SER A 190 -7.84 -21.91 -40.42
C SER A 190 -7.17 -21.97 -41.80
N GLU A 191 -5.86 -21.75 -41.89
CA GLU A 191 -5.11 -21.96 -43.12
C GLU A 191 -5.04 -23.45 -43.52
N LYS A 192 -5.23 -24.36 -42.56
CA LYS A 192 -5.12 -25.82 -42.75
C LYS A 192 -6.47 -26.54 -42.77
N GLN A 193 -7.48 -25.96 -42.13
CA GLN A 193 -8.81 -26.56 -41.93
C GLN A 193 -9.86 -25.46 -42.10
N ASP A 194 -11.01 -25.79 -42.69
CA ASP A 194 -12.13 -24.84 -42.78
C ASP A 194 -12.76 -24.66 -41.40
N LEU A 195 -12.31 -23.62 -40.68
CA LEU A 195 -12.75 -23.30 -39.33
C LEU A 195 -13.56 -22.01 -39.30
N ASN A 196 -14.72 -22.09 -38.66
CA ASN A 196 -15.53 -20.91 -38.39
C ASN A 196 -15.04 -20.23 -37.09
N ILE A 197 -14.08 -19.30 -37.25
CA ILE A 197 -13.47 -18.55 -36.14
C ILE A 197 -14.51 -17.93 -35.18
N PRO A 198 -15.59 -17.25 -35.63
CA PRO A 198 -16.53 -16.63 -34.70
C PRO A 198 -17.32 -17.64 -33.86
N VAL A 199 -17.61 -18.84 -34.37
CA VAL A 199 -18.24 -19.91 -33.57
C VAL A 199 -17.29 -20.46 -32.52
N VAL A 200 -16.02 -20.66 -32.88
CA VAL A 200 -14.97 -21.12 -31.95
C VAL A 200 -14.76 -20.12 -30.82
N LEU A 201 -14.66 -18.82 -31.13
CA LEU A 201 -14.50 -17.77 -30.13
C LEU A 201 -15.69 -17.72 -29.16
N LYS A 202 -16.92 -17.80 -29.67
CA LYS A 202 -18.12 -17.84 -28.83
C LYS A 202 -18.17 -19.06 -27.90
N GLN A 203 -17.58 -20.19 -28.30
CA GLN A 203 -17.46 -21.39 -27.46
C GLN A 203 -16.28 -21.35 -26.48
N LEU A 204 -15.32 -20.46 -26.72
CA LEU A 204 -14.18 -20.18 -25.84
C LEU A 204 -14.55 -19.18 -24.75
N GLU A 205 -15.45 -18.23 -25.03
CA GLU A 205 -15.97 -17.27 -24.04
C GLU A 205 -16.42 -17.99 -22.76
N GLY A 206 -15.87 -17.56 -21.62
CA GLY A 206 -16.17 -18.13 -20.29
C GLY A 206 -15.31 -19.34 -19.89
N LYS A 207 -14.40 -19.83 -20.73
CA LYS A 207 -13.40 -20.88 -20.38
C LYS A 207 -12.00 -20.29 -20.11
N GLU A 208 -11.96 -19.04 -19.66
CA GLU A 208 -10.73 -18.27 -19.41
C GLU A 208 -10.12 -18.63 -18.07
N VAL A 209 -8.78 -18.72 -18.05
CA VAL A 209 -7.97 -18.94 -16.85
C VAL A 209 -7.05 -17.74 -16.65
N CYS A 210 -7.02 -17.20 -15.43
CA CYS A 210 -6.10 -16.12 -15.08
C CYS A 210 -4.72 -16.68 -14.77
N HIS A 211 -3.69 -16.12 -15.39
CA HIS A 211 -2.29 -16.53 -15.22
C HIS A 211 -1.40 -15.43 -14.63
N GLY A 212 -2.02 -14.46 -13.95
CA GLY A 212 -1.34 -13.33 -13.30
C GLY A 212 -1.07 -12.12 -14.21
N PHE A 213 -1.07 -12.29 -15.53
CA PHE A 213 -0.87 -11.19 -16.50
C PHE A 213 -2.12 -10.89 -17.34
N GLY A 214 -3.22 -11.62 -17.11
CA GLY A 214 -4.48 -11.44 -17.84
C GLY A 214 -5.24 -12.75 -18.02
N ALA A 215 -6.29 -12.68 -18.84
CA ALA A 215 -7.06 -13.84 -19.26
C ALA A 215 -6.31 -14.62 -20.36
N ALA A 216 -6.26 -15.93 -20.21
CA ALA A 216 -5.71 -16.85 -21.21
C ALA A 216 -6.59 -18.10 -21.36
N TYR A 217 -6.43 -18.77 -22.49
CA TYR A 217 -7.11 -20.01 -22.80
C TYR A 217 -6.13 -21.18 -22.80
N PRO A 218 -6.45 -22.29 -22.12
CA PRO A 218 -5.65 -23.51 -22.23
C PRO A 218 -5.69 -24.05 -23.66
N ARG A 219 -4.52 -24.41 -24.20
CA ARG A 219 -4.41 -24.94 -25.56
C ARG A 219 -5.28 -26.19 -25.77
N VAL A 220 -5.34 -27.05 -24.75
CA VAL A 220 -6.17 -28.27 -24.76
C VAL A 220 -7.65 -27.96 -24.99
N VAL A 221 -8.16 -26.86 -24.42
CA VAL A 221 -9.56 -26.45 -24.58
C VAL A 221 -9.82 -25.96 -26.00
N ILE A 222 -8.88 -25.18 -26.55
CA ILE A 222 -8.95 -24.70 -27.94
C ILE A 222 -8.94 -25.88 -28.91
N ASP A 223 -7.99 -26.82 -28.76
CA ASP A 223 -7.86 -27.99 -29.64
C ASP A 223 -9.12 -28.86 -29.60
N HIS A 224 -9.72 -29.04 -28.42
CA HIS A 224 -10.97 -29.78 -28.26
C HIS A 224 -12.14 -29.10 -28.97
N ILE A 225 -12.30 -27.78 -28.83
CA ILE A 225 -13.38 -27.02 -29.50
C ILE A 225 -13.21 -27.07 -31.01
N VAL A 226 -11.98 -26.91 -31.51
CA VAL A 226 -11.67 -27.00 -32.93
C VAL A 226 -12.00 -28.39 -33.47
N GLN A 227 -11.66 -29.45 -32.74
CA GLN A 227 -11.99 -30.83 -33.12
C GLN A 227 -13.49 -31.13 -33.12
N GLN A 228 -14.24 -30.54 -32.18
CA GLN A 228 -15.70 -30.63 -32.16
C GLN A 228 -16.33 -29.93 -33.37
N GLN A 229 -15.82 -28.75 -33.72
CA GLN A 229 -16.30 -28.00 -34.88
C GLN A 229 -15.99 -28.72 -36.19
N SER A 230 -14.78 -29.27 -36.36
CA SER A 230 -14.45 -30.03 -37.57
C SER A 230 -15.29 -31.28 -37.74
N SER A 231 -15.68 -31.94 -36.64
CA SER A 231 -16.58 -33.10 -36.67
C SER A 231 -18.01 -32.70 -37.06
N GLN A 232 -18.53 -31.58 -36.52
CA GLN A 232 -19.88 -31.09 -36.84
C GLN A 232 -20.03 -30.63 -38.30
N ILE A 233 -18.97 -30.12 -38.91
CA ILE A 233 -18.97 -29.73 -40.32
C ILE A 233 -19.05 -30.98 -41.23
N ASN A 234 -18.46 -32.10 -40.81
CA ASN A 234 -18.37 -33.31 -41.62
C ASN A 234 -19.64 -34.20 -41.56
N ASP A 235 -20.50 -34.02 -40.56
CA ASP A 235 -21.79 -34.74 -40.41
C ASP A 235 -22.96 -34.07 -41.18
N HIS A 236 -22.71 -32.95 -41.86
CA HIS A 236 -23.71 -32.19 -42.61
C HIS A 236 -23.50 -32.14 -44.13
N VAL A 237 -22.66 -33.06 -44.65
CA VAL A 237 -22.47 -33.35 -46.08
C VAL A 237 -22.94 -34.76 -46.37
#